data_AF-A0A7C7UJ73-F1
#
_entry.id   AF-A0A7C7UJ73-F1
#
_cell.length_a   1.000
_cell.length_b   1.000
_cell.length_c   1.000
_cell.angle_alpha   90.00
_cell.angle_beta   90.00
_cell.angle_gamma   90.00
#
_symmetry.space_group_name_H-M   'P 1'
#
loop_
_entity.id
_entity.type
_entity.pdbx_description
1 polymer ?
#
loop_
_entity_poly.entity_id
_entity_poly.type
_entity_poly.pdbx_seq_one_letter_code
_entity_poly.pdbx_strand_id
1 'polypeptide(L)'
;MTSSSEQRDLLVEIGTEELPPKALRTLSQAFADHFAAALNQARLEFGSLRPFASPRRLAVLVGGLAEQTPDQDIERRGPALRAAFDEDGCPTRAAEGFARSCGVAVEDLDKLETDKGSWLVFRSHQAGQPAARLIPELLHQALESLPIPRRMRWGDGEARFVRPVHWTVLL
;
A
#
# COMPACT_ATOMS: atom_id res chain seq x y z
N MET A 1 -15.37 -17.84 5.23
CA MET A 1 -15.03 -18.22 3.84
C MET A 1 -13.78 -17.45 3.49
N THR A 2 -12.61 -18.06 3.61
CA THR A 2 -11.34 -17.44 3.24
C THR A 2 -11.35 -17.31 1.72
N SER A 3 -11.53 -16.10 1.21
CA SER A 3 -11.30 -15.80 -0.20
C SER A 3 -9.89 -16.26 -0.51
N SER A 4 -9.77 -17.28 -1.37
CA SER A 4 -8.48 -17.71 -1.88
C SER A 4 -7.94 -16.56 -2.72
N SER A 5 -7.08 -15.73 -2.14
CA SER A 5 -6.37 -14.72 -2.91
C SER A 5 -5.58 -15.45 -3.97
N GLU A 6 -5.91 -15.24 -5.25
CA GLU A 6 -5.06 -15.67 -6.35
C GLU A 6 -3.66 -15.09 -6.12
N GLN A 7 -2.64 -15.94 -6.30
CA GLN A 7 -1.23 -15.58 -6.09
C GLN A 7 -0.44 -15.84 -7.37
N ARG A 8 0.49 -14.94 -7.69
CA ARG A 8 1.44 -15.08 -8.80
C ARG A 8 2.85 -14.73 -8.33
N ASP A 9 3.83 -15.24 -9.04
CA ASP A 9 5.20 -14.75 -8.87
C ASP A 9 5.35 -13.44 -9.63
N LEU A 10 6.15 -12.51 -9.09
CA LEU A 10 6.51 -11.25 -9.72
C LEU A 10 8.04 -11.17 -9.80
N LEU A 11 8.57 -11.00 -11.00
CA LEU A 11 9.96 -10.62 -11.20
C LEU A 11 10.05 -9.13 -11.50
N VAL A 12 10.80 -8.40 -10.69
CA VAL A 12 11.18 -7.02 -10.98
C VAL A 12 12.66 -6.99 -11.32
N GLU A 13 13.02 -6.45 -12.48
CA GLU A 13 14.40 -6.30 -12.93
C GLU A 13 14.68 -4.90 -13.46
N ILE A 14 15.84 -4.35 -13.07
CA ILE A 14 16.28 -3.00 -13.44
C ILE A 14 17.64 -3.12 -14.14
N GLY A 15 17.67 -2.69 -15.40
CA GLY A 15 18.88 -2.59 -16.21
C GLY A 15 19.57 -1.26 -16.01
N THR A 16 20.87 -1.29 -15.73
CA THR A 16 21.68 -0.11 -15.41
C THR A 16 23.03 -0.16 -16.11
N GLU A 17 23.73 0.97 -16.13
CA GLU A 17 25.18 0.95 -16.34
C GLU A 17 25.92 0.22 -15.22
N GLU A 18 27.22 0.01 -15.40
CA GLU A 18 28.03 -0.74 -14.44
C GLU A 18 27.98 -0.17 -13.01
N LEU A 19 27.37 -0.96 -12.12
CA LEU A 19 27.23 -0.71 -10.70
C LEU A 19 28.55 -0.97 -9.97
N PRO A 20 28.87 -0.20 -8.91
CA PRO A 20 30.10 -0.42 -8.16
C PRO A 20 30.16 -1.85 -7.58
N PRO A 21 31.17 -2.67 -7.92
CA PRO A 21 31.22 -4.07 -7.50
C PRO A 21 31.16 -4.26 -5.98
N LYS A 22 31.80 -3.35 -5.23
CA LYS A 22 31.80 -3.35 -3.76
C LYS A 22 30.43 -3.06 -3.14
N ALA A 23 29.56 -2.33 -3.84
CA ALA A 23 28.23 -1.96 -3.36
C ALA A 23 27.14 -2.93 -3.83
N LEU A 24 27.42 -3.78 -4.82
CA LEU A 24 26.42 -4.58 -5.51
C LEU A 24 25.61 -5.48 -4.57
N ARG A 25 26.29 -6.22 -3.68
CA ARG A 25 25.62 -7.08 -2.69
C ARG A 25 24.74 -6.27 -1.73
N THR A 26 25.24 -5.13 -1.25
CA THR A 26 24.50 -4.25 -0.35
C THR A 26 23.26 -3.65 -1.03
N LEU A 27 23.40 -3.19 -2.27
CA LEU A 27 22.28 -2.64 -3.06
C LEU A 27 21.23 -3.71 -3.35
N SER A 28 21.67 -4.93 -3.70
CA SER A 28 20.78 -6.06 -3.96
C SER A 28 19.95 -6.44 -2.74
N GLN A 29 20.59 -6.54 -1.56
CA GLN A 29 19.90 -6.88 -0.33
C GLN A 29 18.97 -5.73 0.12
N ALA A 30 19.46 -4.49 0.09
CA ALA A 30 18.65 -3.33 0.44
C ALA A 30 17.42 -3.19 -0.47
N PHE A 31 17.57 -3.45 -1.77
CA PHE A 31 16.43 -3.42 -2.70
C PHE A 31 15.36 -4.43 -2.29
N ALA A 32 15.77 -5.67 -2.01
CA ALA A 32 14.87 -6.72 -1.55
C ALA A 32 14.19 -6.35 -0.22
N ASP A 33 14.96 -5.88 0.77
CA ASP A 33 14.44 -5.56 2.10
C ASP A 33 13.45 -4.39 2.07
N HIS A 34 13.77 -3.33 1.31
CA HIS A 34 12.88 -2.18 1.16
C HIS A 34 11.61 -2.54 0.38
N PHE A 35 11.71 -3.38 -0.65
CA PHE A 35 10.53 -3.82 -1.38
C PHE A 35 9.64 -4.72 -0.53
N ALA A 36 10.22 -5.62 0.26
CA ALA A 36 9.51 -6.41 1.26
C ALA A 36 8.76 -5.52 2.26
N ALA A 37 9.43 -4.48 2.76
CA ALA A 37 8.83 -3.52 3.69
C ALA A 37 7.65 -2.77 3.06
N ALA A 38 7.79 -2.32 1.81
CA ALA A 38 6.73 -1.63 1.07
C ALA A 38 5.51 -2.53 0.82
N LEU A 39 5.73 -3.79 0.43
CA LEU A 39 4.66 -4.79 0.26
C LEU A 39 3.89 -5.02 1.58
N ASN A 40 4.62 -5.19 2.69
CA ASN A 40 4.02 -5.37 4.01
C ASN A 40 3.21 -4.15 4.46
N GLN A 41 3.71 -2.94 4.25
CA GLN A 41 3.00 -1.70 4.58
C GLN A 41 1.71 -1.55 3.76
N ALA A 42 1.73 -1.98 2.50
CA ALA A 42 0.56 -2.03 1.64
C ALA A 42 -0.41 -3.17 2.00
N ARG A 43 -0.05 -4.06 2.93
CA ARG A 43 -0.78 -5.30 3.26
C ARG A 43 -0.97 -6.20 2.03
N LEU A 44 0.01 -6.19 1.13
CA LEU A 44 0.04 -7.09 -0.01
C LEU A 44 0.83 -8.34 0.38
N GLU A 45 0.13 -9.46 0.53
CA GLU A 45 0.73 -10.71 0.99
C GLU A 45 1.69 -11.29 -0.05
N PHE A 46 2.79 -11.88 0.40
CA PHE A 46 3.75 -12.59 -0.44
C PHE A 46 4.42 -13.72 0.35
N GLY A 47 4.89 -14.75 -0.35
CA GLY A 47 5.51 -15.92 0.28
C GLY A 47 7.02 -15.80 0.47
N SER A 48 7.74 -15.40 -0.57
CA SER A 48 9.21 -15.30 -0.52
C SER A 48 9.75 -14.15 -1.33
N LEU A 49 10.98 -13.74 -1.05
CA LEU A 49 11.62 -12.63 -1.73
C LEU A 49 13.09 -12.97 -1.95
N ARG A 50 13.48 -13.09 -3.23
CA ARG A 50 14.82 -13.55 -3.64
C ARG A 50 15.53 -12.47 -4.44
N PRO A 51 16.57 -11.84 -3.90
CA PRO A 51 17.36 -10.85 -4.62
C PRO A 51 18.31 -11.48 -5.65
N PHE A 52 18.53 -10.78 -6.75
CA PHE A 52 19.58 -11.07 -7.73
C PHE A 52 20.32 -9.80 -8.10
N ALA A 53 21.61 -9.94 -8.42
CA ALA A 53 22.39 -8.83 -8.91
C ALA A 53 23.51 -9.28 -9.85
N SER A 54 23.77 -8.46 -10.86
CA SER A 54 24.94 -8.52 -11.73
C SER A 54 25.49 -7.10 -11.90
N PRO A 55 26.69 -6.91 -12.47
CA PRO A 55 27.27 -5.58 -12.64
C PRO A 55 26.34 -4.57 -13.33
N ARG A 56 25.37 -5.01 -14.15
CA ARG A 56 24.44 -4.13 -14.88
C ARG A 56 22.97 -4.37 -14.55
N ARG A 57 22.63 -5.22 -13.56
CA ARG A 57 21.25 -5.59 -13.24
C ARG A 57 21.05 -5.68 -11.73
N LEU A 58 19.94 -5.13 -11.23
CA LEU A 58 19.38 -5.44 -9.93
C LEU A 58 18.00 -6.06 -10.14
N ALA A 59 17.71 -7.18 -9.50
CA ALA A 59 16.42 -7.84 -9.62
C ALA A 59 15.95 -8.42 -8.29
N VAL A 60 14.65 -8.63 -8.20
CA VAL A 60 14.02 -9.37 -7.10
C VAL A 60 12.88 -10.22 -7.65
N LEU A 61 12.89 -11.50 -7.30
CA LEU A 61 11.77 -12.41 -7.52
C LEU A 61 10.95 -12.49 -6.23
N VAL A 62 9.70 -12.05 -6.32
CA VAL A 62 8.71 -12.19 -5.26
C VAL A 62 7.87 -13.42 -5.57
N GLY A 63 7.97 -14.45 -4.72
CA GLY A 63 7.20 -15.67 -4.88
C GLY A 63 5.87 -15.60 -4.14
N GLY A 64 4.78 -16.04 -4.78
CA GLY A 64 3.45 -16.12 -4.18
C GLY A 64 2.87 -14.77 -3.79
N LEU A 65 3.05 -13.74 -4.62
CA LEU A 65 2.46 -12.41 -4.42
C LEU A 65 0.95 -12.45 -4.66
N ALA A 66 0.17 -11.98 -3.70
CA ALA A 66 -1.27 -11.81 -3.86
C ALA A 66 -1.61 -10.85 -5.01
N GLU A 67 -2.61 -11.18 -5.82
CA GLU A 67 -3.07 -10.31 -6.92
C GLU A 67 -3.75 -9.02 -6.44
N GLN A 68 -4.18 -8.97 -5.17
CA GLN A 68 -4.78 -7.80 -4.55
C GLN A 68 -4.56 -7.81 -3.03
N THR A 69 -4.64 -6.63 -2.41
CA THR A 69 -4.69 -6.53 -0.93
C THR A 69 -6.00 -7.13 -0.42
N PRO A 70 -6.09 -7.53 0.86
CA PRO A 70 -7.36 -8.00 1.41
C PRO A 70 -8.43 -6.90 1.39
N ASP A 71 -9.68 -7.33 1.26
CA ASP A 71 -10.85 -6.50 1.50
C ASP A 71 -10.83 -5.99 2.95
N GLN A 72 -11.39 -4.80 3.17
CA GLN A 72 -11.43 -4.17 4.47
C GLN A 72 -12.86 -3.78 4.83
N ASP A 73 -13.35 -4.36 5.91
CA ASP A 73 -14.55 -3.86 6.58
C ASP A 73 -14.18 -2.64 7.42
N ILE A 74 -14.70 -1.49 7.03
CA ILE A 74 -14.51 -0.22 7.73
C ILE A 74 -15.70 -0.02 8.66
N GLU A 75 -15.46 0.00 9.97
CA GLU A 75 -16.42 0.46 10.96
C GLU A 75 -15.94 1.78 11.58
N ARG A 76 -16.74 2.84 11.46
CA ARG A 76 -16.49 4.13 12.11
C ARG A 76 -17.64 4.43 13.06
N ARG A 77 -17.32 4.64 14.34
CA ARG A 77 -18.34 5.03 15.34
C ARG A 77 -18.50 6.53 15.35
N GLY A 78 -19.75 6.96 15.27
CA GLY A 78 -20.18 8.35 15.33
C GLY A 78 -20.66 8.75 16.73
N PRO A 79 -21.45 9.82 16.84
CA PRO A 79 -21.99 10.28 18.12
C PRO A 79 -22.97 9.26 18.73
N ALA A 80 -23.12 9.30 20.06
CA ALA A 80 -24.15 8.53 20.76
C ALA A 80 -25.54 8.92 20.24
N LEU A 81 -26.49 7.98 20.15
CA LEU A 81 -27.83 8.23 19.62
C LEU A 81 -28.53 9.41 20.31
N ARG A 82 -28.37 9.51 21.64
CA ARG A 82 -28.91 10.63 22.45
C ARG A 82 -28.36 12.02 22.10
N ALA A 83 -27.22 12.08 21.41
CA ALA A 83 -26.58 13.32 20.95
C ALA A 83 -26.63 13.46 19.42
N ALA A 84 -27.13 12.42 18.73
CA ALA A 84 -27.25 12.38 17.28
C ALA A 84 -28.57 12.97 16.80
N PHE A 85 -29.60 12.96 17.64
CA PHE A 85 -30.92 13.54 17.36
C PHE A 85 -31.31 14.51 18.48
N ASP A 86 -31.98 15.60 18.11
CA ASP A 86 -32.55 16.55 19.07
C ASP A 86 -33.92 16.09 19.61
N GLU A 87 -34.57 16.94 20.41
CA GLU A 87 -35.87 16.65 21.03
C GLU A 87 -37.00 16.45 20.01
N ASP A 88 -36.86 17.04 18.80
CA ASP A 88 -37.82 16.92 17.70
C ASP A 88 -37.53 15.69 16.80
N GLY A 89 -36.48 14.93 17.11
CA GLY A 89 -36.03 13.79 16.33
C GLY A 89 -35.25 14.17 15.07
N CYS A 90 -34.85 15.44 14.93
CA CYS A 90 -34.04 15.90 13.80
C CYS A 90 -32.55 15.61 14.04
N PRO A 91 -31.77 15.27 13.00
CA PRO A 91 -30.33 15.06 13.11
C PRO A 91 -29.61 16.31 13.65
N THR A 92 -28.74 16.13 14.63
CA THR A 92 -27.89 17.22 15.11
C THR A 92 -26.75 17.48 14.12
N ARG A 93 -26.13 18.67 14.21
CA ARG A 93 -24.94 19.01 13.40
C ARG A 93 -23.80 18.00 13.56
N ALA A 94 -23.71 17.33 14.70
CA ALA A 94 -22.73 16.27 14.94
C ALA A 94 -23.02 15.01 14.11
N ALA A 95 -24.28 14.59 14.04
CA ALA A 95 -24.70 13.48 13.19
C ALA A 95 -24.52 13.81 11.70
N GLU A 96 -24.95 15.00 11.27
CA GLU A 96 -24.77 15.46 9.89
C GLU A 96 -23.30 15.55 9.48
N GLY A 97 -22.45 16.11 10.35
CA GLY A 97 -21.01 16.21 10.11
C GLY A 97 -20.35 14.85 10.02
N PHE A 98 -20.75 13.91 10.89
CA PHE A 98 -20.27 12.54 10.85
C PHE A 98 -20.68 11.82 9.56
N ALA A 99 -21.96 11.87 9.17
CA ALA A 99 -22.48 11.28 7.94
C ALA A 99 -21.77 11.83 6.71
N ARG A 100 -21.60 13.17 6.64
CA ARG A 100 -20.86 13.83 5.56
C ARG A 100 -19.40 13.37 5.48
N SER A 101 -18.73 13.17 6.60
CA SER A 101 -17.36 12.64 6.64
C SER A 101 -17.25 11.17 6.17
N CYS A 102 -18.37 10.46 6.12
CA CYS A 102 -18.48 9.10 5.61
C CYS A 102 -19.04 9.06 4.18
N GLY A 103 -19.45 10.20 3.62
CA GLY A 103 -20.00 10.29 2.27
C GLY A 103 -21.43 9.75 2.11
N VAL A 104 -22.18 9.64 3.21
CA VAL A 104 -23.55 9.08 3.23
C VAL A 104 -24.52 10.04 3.91
N ALA A 105 -25.83 9.78 3.79
CA ALA A 105 -26.84 10.51 4.56
C ALA A 105 -26.91 9.98 6.00
N VAL A 106 -27.48 10.77 6.93
CA VAL A 106 -27.63 10.34 8.34
C VAL A 106 -28.53 9.10 8.45
N GLU A 107 -29.51 8.98 7.57
CA GLU A 107 -30.45 7.87 7.47
C GLU A 107 -29.80 6.54 7.01
N ASP A 108 -28.66 6.62 6.30
CA ASP A 108 -27.89 5.46 5.85
C ASP A 108 -26.94 4.92 6.95
N LEU A 109 -26.89 5.57 8.12
CA LEU A 109 -26.05 5.14 9.23
C LEU A 109 -26.74 4.05 10.05
N ASP A 110 -25.97 3.01 10.36
CA ASP A 110 -26.37 1.94 11.25
C ASP A 110 -26.42 2.43 12.71
N LYS A 111 -27.10 1.66 13.55
CA LYS A 111 -27.09 1.83 15.01
C LYS A 111 -26.32 0.66 15.65
N LEU A 112 -25.39 0.98 16.54
CA LEU A 112 -24.69 0.00 17.36
C LEU A 112 -25.16 0.13 18.80
N GLU A 113 -25.79 -0.92 19.32
CA GLU A 113 -26.20 -1.03 20.72
C GLU A 113 -25.22 -1.90 21.49
N THR A 114 -24.82 -1.44 22.67
CA THR A 114 -23.98 -2.19 23.62
C THR A 114 -24.47 -1.92 25.04
N ASP A 115 -23.97 -2.67 26.02
CA ASP A 115 -24.27 -2.46 27.44
C ASP A 115 -23.94 -1.04 27.95
N LYS A 116 -23.09 -0.29 27.21
CA LYS A 116 -22.64 1.06 27.56
C LYS A 116 -23.45 2.17 26.85
N GLY A 117 -24.43 1.82 26.02
CA GLY A 117 -25.29 2.76 25.29
C GLY A 117 -25.42 2.44 23.80
N SER A 118 -25.95 3.41 23.04
CA SER A 118 -26.19 3.27 21.60
C SER A 118 -25.52 4.40 20.82
N TRP A 119 -24.93 4.08 19.66
CA TRP A 119 -24.22 5.03 18.79
C TRP A 119 -24.67 4.90 17.34
N LEU A 120 -24.53 5.98 16.58
CA LEU A 120 -24.49 5.88 15.12
C LEU A 120 -23.17 5.24 14.71
N VAL A 121 -23.21 4.39 13.69
CA VAL A 121 -22.03 3.73 13.13
C VAL A 121 -22.12 3.72 11.61
N PHE A 122 -21.01 4.01 10.96
CA PHE A 122 -20.85 3.83 9.53
C PHE A 122 -20.13 2.51 9.31
N ARG A 123 -20.72 1.65 8.46
CA ARG A 123 -20.10 0.42 7.99
C ARG A 123 -19.98 0.45 6.48
N SER A 124 -18.81 0.10 5.98
CA SER A 124 -18.59 -0.02 4.54
C SER A 124 -17.59 -1.11 4.26
N HIS A 125 -17.83 -1.83 3.17
CA HIS A 125 -16.90 -2.81 2.64
C HIS A 125 -16.05 -2.15 1.56
N GLN A 126 -14.75 -2.05 1.80
CA GLN A 126 -13.79 -1.58 0.82
C GLN A 126 -13.10 -2.78 0.16
N ALA A 127 -13.33 -2.95 -1.14
CA ALA A 127 -12.63 -3.96 -1.92
C ALA A 127 -11.12 -3.71 -1.92
N GLY A 128 -10.36 -4.80 -1.95
CA GLY A 128 -8.92 -4.82 -2.09
C GLY A 128 -8.43 -4.06 -3.32
N GLN A 129 -7.21 -3.56 -3.24
CA GLN A 129 -6.56 -2.89 -4.36
C GLN A 129 -5.71 -3.89 -5.15
N PRO A 130 -5.85 -3.94 -6.50
CA PRO A 130 -5.03 -4.82 -7.33
C PRO A 130 -3.55 -4.51 -7.18
N ALA A 131 -2.72 -5.55 -7.03
CA ALA A 131 -1.27 -5.46 -6.96
C ALA A 131 -0.70 -4.65 -8.12
N ALA A 132 -1.20 -4.86 -9.34
CA ALA A 132 -0.77 -4.14 -10.54
C ALA A 132 -0.88 -2.60 -10.43
N ARG A 133 -1.80 -2.08 -9.58
CA ARG A 133 -1.92 -0.64 -9.31
C ARG A 133 -0.96 -0.15 -8.23
N LEU A 134 -0.57 -1.01 -7.29
CA LEU A 134 0.27 -0.66 -6.14
C LEU A 134 1.76 -0.81 -6.46
N ILE A 135 2.14 -1.87 -7.16
CA ILE A 135 3.53 -2.26 -7.38
C ILE A 135 4.42 -1.14 -7.94
N PRO A 136 4.00 -0.32 -8.93
CA PRO A 136 4.84 0.77 -9.43
C PRO A 136 5.29 1.76 -8.36
N GLU A 137 4.38 2.15 -7.46
CA GLU A 137 4.67 3.08 -6.37
C GLU A 137 5.53 2.42 -5.28
N LEU A 138 5.22 1.17 -4.91
CA LEU A 138 6.01 0.41 -3.93
C LEU A 138 7.45 0.18 -4.41
N LEU A 139 7.62 -0.09 -5.71
CA LEU A 139 8.93 -0.21 -6.35
C LEU A 139 9.69 1.12 -6.29
N HIS A 140 9.02 2.22 -6.61
CA HIS A 140 9.62 3.55 -6.52
C HIS A 140 10.15 3.83 -5.11
N GLN A 141 9.33 3.63 -4.08
CA GLN A 141 9.71 3.80 -2.67
C GLN A 141 10.92 2.94 -2.27
N ALA A 142 10.95 1.68 -2.72
CA ALA A 142 12.07 0.78 -2.44
C ALA A 142 13.38 1.27 -3.06
N LEU A 143 13.33 1.78 -4.30
CA LEU A 143 14.51 2.34 -4.99
C LEU A 143 14.96 3.67 -4.40
N GLU A 144 14.03 4.51 -3.97
CA GLU A 144 14.31 5.75 -3.26
C GLU A 144 14.97 5.54 -1.90
N SER A 145 14.74 4.38 -1.28
CA SER A 145 15.32 4.03 0.03
C SER A 145 16.73 3.45 -0.06
N LEU A 146 17.23 3.11 -1.25
CA LEU A 146 18.54 2.48 -1.40
C LEU A 146 19.68 3.31 -0.78
N PRO A 147 20.64 2.64 -0.10
CA PRO A 147 21.80 3.27 0.55
C PRO A 147 22.85 3.67 -0.50
N ILE A 148 22.52 4.68 -1.29
CA ILE A 148 23.38 5.20 -2.36
C ILE A 148 24.14 6.41 -1.81
N PRO A 149 25.46 6.33 -1.61
CA PRO A 149 26.24 7.39 -0.98
C PRO A 149 26.25 8.70 -1.79
N ARG A 150 26.05 8.61 -3.11
CA ARG A 150 25.88 9.78 -3.98
C ARG A 150 24.90 9.45 -5.09
N ARG A 151 23.67 9.91 -4.94
CA ARG A 151 22.66 9.84 -6.00
C ARG A 151 23.00 10.87 -7.06
N MET A 152 23.04 10.46 -8.33
CA MET A 152 23.37 11.34 -9.46
C MET A 152 22.14 11.52 -10.33
N ARG A 153 21.95 12.74 -10.85
CA ARG A 153 21.01 13.03 -11.92
C ARG A 153 21.72 12.76 -13.25
N TRP A 154 21.04 12.10 -14.18
CA TRP A 154 21.63 11.70 -15.46
C TRP A 154 20.84 12.29 -16.63
N GLY A 155 21.54 12.87 -17.60
CA GLY A 155 20.93 13.58 -18.73
C GLY A 155 20.04 14.75 -18.27
N ASP A 156 18.94 14.96 -19.00
CA ASP A 156 17.96 16.02 -18.72
C ASP A 156 16.80 15.55 -17.81
N GLY A 157 16.84 14.30 -17.33
CA GLY A 157 15.81 13.75 -16.44
C GLY A 157 16.03 14.12 -14.98
N GLU A 158 14.98 14.07 -14.16
CA GLU A 158 15.07 14.34 -12.71
C GLU A 158 15.34 13.08 -11.86
N ALA A 159 15.30 11.90 -12.47
CA ALA A 159 15.53 10.63 -11.76
C ALA A 159 16.94 10.54 -11.20
N ARG A 160 17.06 10.19 -9.92
CA ARG A 160 18.34 10.09 -9.22
C ARG A 160 18.63 8.64 -8.83
N PHE A 161 19.69 8.08 -9.40
CA PHE A 161 20.13 6.71 -9.11
C PHE A 161 21.67 6.64 -9.05
N VAL A 162 22.22 5.51 -8.61
CA VAL A 162 23.68 5.32 -8.50
C VAL A 162 24.37 5.38 -9.87
N ARG A 163 23.65 4.97 -10.92
CA ARG A 163 24.07 4.91 -12.33
C ARG A 163 22.85 5.12 -13.24
N PRO A 164 23.03 5.49 -14.52
CA PRO A 164 21.92 5.55 -15.47
C PRO A 164 21.14 4.23 -15.49
N VAL A 165 19.81 4.34 -15.45
CA VAL A 165 18.87 3.24 -15.63
C VAL A 165 18.44 3.26 -17.09
N HIS A 166 18.46 2.10 -17.75
CA HIS A 166 18.11 1.96 -19.16
C HIS A 166 16.71 1.41 -19.36
N TRP A 167 16.32 0.46 -18.51
CA TRP A 167 15.01 -0.19 -18.61
C TRP A 167 14.64 -0.80 -17.26
N THR A 168 13.34 -1.02 -17.10
CA THR A 168 12.74 -1.75 -15.99
C THR A 168 11.76 -2.76 -16.57
N VAL A 169 11.78 -3.98 -16.05
CA VAL A 169 10.89 -5.07 -16.45
C VAL A 169 10.15 -5.57 -15.21
N LEU A 170 8.83 -5.72 -15.35
CA LEU A 170 7.95 -6.38 -14.40
C LEU A 170 7.30 -7.55 -15.16
N LEU A 171 7.48 -8.78 -14.67
CA LEU A 171 6.94 -10.02 -15.26
C LEU A 171 6.14 -10.81 -14.24
#